data_AF-A0A7V9N871-F1
#
_entry.id   AF-A0A7V9N871-F1
#
_cell.length_a   1.000
_cell.length_b   1.000
_cell.length_c   1.000
_cell.angle_alpha   90.00
_cell.angle_beta   90.00
_cell.angle_gamma   90.00
#
_symmetry.space_group_name_H-M   'P 1'
#
loop_
_entity.id
_entity.type
_entity.pdbx_description
1 polymer ?
#
loop_
_entity_poly.entity_id
_entity_poly.type
_entity_poly.pdbx_seq_one_letter_code
_entity_poly.pdbx_strand_id
1 'polypeptide(L)'
;MQEPALDRPDRVDAIIAFLTPTIEDVLNRIEGDEFTTPEFIALLQSDPAMNAVYEEALRRWGEGERYAKMVVHGQVIPGILRRSDLVEWRGFAHGVEDPFAVPALWRMVPPRERHAALGDDPGAPNFG
;
A
#
# COMPACT_ATOMS: atom_id res chain seq x y z
N MET A 1 17.47 6.97 -29.80
CA MET A 1 16.02 6.92 -29.98
C MET A 1 15.44 6.95 -28.57
N GLN A 2 15.04 8.12 -28.07
CA GLN A 2 14.44 8.25 -26.73
C GLN A 2 12.96 7.90 -26.83
N GLU A 3 12.53 6.90 -26.07
CA GLU A 3 11.12 6.59 -25.87
C GLU A 3 10.42 7.81 -25.24
N PRO A 4 9.19 8.15 -25.67
CA PRO A 4 8.55 9.38 -25.23
C PRO A 4 8.13 9.27 -23.75
N ALA A 5 8.25 10.37 -23.01
CA ALA A 5 7.87 10.53 -21.60
C ALA A 5 6.33 10.53 -21.34
N LEU A 6 5.56 9.83 -22.17
CA LEU A 6 4.13 9.54 -22.01
C LEU A 6 4.06 8.16 -21.33
N ASP A 7 3.67 7.94 -20.08
CA ASP A 7 2.86 8.72 -19.14
C ASP A 7 3.35 8.36 -17.73
N ARG A 8 3.89 9.31 -16.96
CA ARG A 8 4.21 9.07 -15.54
C ARG A 8 3.04 8.49 -14.73
N PRO A 9 1.78 8.96 -14.88
CA PRO A 9 0.65 8.33 -14.20
C PRO A 9 0.46 6.87 -14.63
N ASP A 10 0.55 6.55 -15.93
CA ASP A 10 0.44 5.16 -16.42
C ASP A 10 1.54 4.25 -15.84
N ARG A 11 2.76 4.78 -15.67
CA ARG A 11 3.85 4.03 -15.03
C ARG A 11 3.55 3.77 -13.54
N VAL A 12 3.04 4.77 -12.82
CA VAL A 12 2.64 4.61 -11.41
C VAL A 12 1.53 3.57 -11.31
N ASP A 13 0.51 3.64 -12.15
CA ASP A 13 -0.60 2.68 -12.17
C ASP A 13 -0.14 1.26 -12.55
N ALA A 14 0.80 1.12 -13.50
CA ALA A 14 1.41 -0.17 -13.83
C ALA A 14 2.21 -0.76 -12.66
N ILE A 15 2.95 0.06 -11.91
CA ILE A 15 3.67 -0.38 -10.71
C ILE A 15 2.69 -0.72 -9.59
N ILE A 16 1.61 0.06 -9.42
CA ILE A 16 0.52 -0.24 -8.48
C ILE A 16 -0.06 -1.63 -8.79
N ALA A 17 -0.48 -1.88 -10.03
CA ALA A 17 -1.04 -3.17 -10.43
C ALA A 17 -0.06 -4.32 -10.20
N PHE A 18 1.23 -4.09 -10.46
CA PHE A 18 2.29 -5.07 -10.21
C PHE A 18 2.50 -5.39 -8.72
N LEU A 19 2.52 -4.37 -7.86
CA LEU A 19 2.88 -4.51 -6.44
C LEU A 19 1.68 -4.87 -5.56
N THR A 20 0.44 -4.65 -6.04
CA THR A 20 -0.80 -4.89 -5.29
C THR A 20 -0.89 -6.30 -4.68
N PRO A 21 -0.68 -7.40 -5.43
CA PRO A 21 -0.82 -8.74 -4.85
C PRO A 21 0.13 -8.98 -3.68
N THR A 22 1.37 -8.50 -3.78
CA THR A 22 2.36 -8.63 -2.70
C THR A 22 1.98 -7.81 -1.47
N ILE A 23 1.44 -6.59 -1.66
CA ILE A 23 0.97 -5.77 -0.55
C ILE A 23 -0.23 -6.41 0.14
N GLU A 24 -1.20 -6.93 -0.62
CA GLU A 24 -2.36 -7.62 -0.05
C GLU A 24 -1.97 -8.88 0.74
N ASP A 25 -1.01 -9.67 0.23
CA ASP A 25 -0.47 -10.82 0.94
C ASP A 25 0.18 -10.43 2.27
N VAL A 26 0.91 -9.30 2.31
CA VAL A 26 1.54 -8.78 3.53
C VAL A 26 0.46 -8.30 4.51
N LEU A 27 -0.51 -7.52 4.05
CA LEU A 27 -1.60 -7.02 4.88
C LEU A 27 -2.39 -8.15 5.54
N ASN A 28 -2.58 -9.28 4.86
CA ASN A 28 -3.24 -10.46 5.44
C ASN A 28 -2.40 -11.21 6.49
N ARG A 29 -1.09 -10.92 6.58
CA ARG A 29 -0.15 -11.56 7.51
C ARG A 29 0.29 -10.66 8.66
N ILE A 30 0.01 -9.35 8.58
CA ILE A 30 0.39 -8.40 9.63
C ILE A 30 -0.38 -8.70 10.91
N GLU A 31 0.36 -8.79 12.00
CA GLU A 31 -0.17 -8.75 13.36
C GLU A 31 -0.06 -7.33 13.90
N GLY A 32 -1.13 -6.83 14.52
CA GLY A 32 -1.20 -5.48 15.08
C GLY A 32 -2.37 -4.65 14.54
N ASP A 33 -2.66 -3.56 15.24
CA ASP A 33 -3.81 -2.69 14.92
C ASP A 33 -3.43 -1.51 14.03
N GLU A 34 -2.20 -1.01 14.14
CA GLU A 34 -1.74 0.18 13.41
C GLU A 34 -0.29 -0.01 12.95
N PHE A 35 0.04 0.64 11.83
CA PHE A 35 1.40 0.70 11.29
C PHE A 35 1.60 1.97 10.46
N THR A 36 2.85 2.37 10.29
CA THR A 36 3.24 3.50 9.45
C THR A 36 3.74 3.01 8.09
N THR A 37 3.72 3.87 7.06
CA THR A 37 4.27 3.53 5.74
C THR A 37 5.71 2.99 5.81
N PRO A 38 6.65 3.58 6.59
CA PRO A 38 8.01 3.06 6.71
C PRO A 38 8.08 1.69 7.40
N GLU A 39 7.27 1.44 8.44
CA GLU A 39 7.21 0.13 9.10
C GLU A 39 6.69 -0.95 8.14
N PHE A 40 5.68 -0.62 7.34
CA PHE A 40 5.17 -1.53 6.31
C PHE A 40 6.23 -1.86 5.26
N ILE A 41 7.00 -0.86 4.82
CA ILE A 41 8.11 -1.05 3.88
C ILE A 41 9.22 -1.88 4.51
N ALA A 42 9.55 -1.65 5.78
CA ALA A 42 10.54 -2.45 6.50
C ALA A 42 10.11 -3.92 6.59
N LEU A 43 8.81 -4.18 6.80
CA LEU A 43 8.27 -5.54 6.79
C LEU A 43 8.41 -6.19 5.41
N LEU A 44 8.03 -5.49 4.32
CA LEU A 44 8.24 -5.95 2.94
C LEU A 44 9.72 -6.31 2.67
N GLN A 45 10.65 -5.50 3.17
CA GLN A 45 12.09 -5.69 2.96
C GLN A 45 12.67 -6.82 3.82
N SER A 46 12.00 -7.20 4.91
CA SER A 46 12.44 -8.26 5.81
C SER A 46 12.23 -9.68 5.26
N ASP A 47 11.26 -9.87 4.37
CA ASP A 47 11.01 -11.12 3.66
C ASP A 47 11.74 -11.09 2.30
N PRO A 48 12.69 -12.01 2.02
CA PRO A 48 13.48 -11.97 0.79
C PRO A 48 12.66 -12.03 -0.51
N ALA A 49 11.52 -12.75 -0.51
CA ALA A 49 10.67 -12.87 -1.69
C ALA A 49 9.89 -11.57 -1.95
N MET A 50 9.37 -10.96 -0.88
CA MET A 50 8.67 -9.68 -0.96
C MET A 50 9.63 -8.53 -1.29
N ASN A 51 10.84 -8.54 -0.72
CA ASN A 51 11.87 -7.56 -1.02
C ASN A 51 12.26 -7.59 -2.50
N ALA A 52 12.40 -8.78 -3.10
CA ALA A 52 12.72 -8.90 -4.52
C ALA A 52 11.66 -8.24 -5.43
N VAL A 53 10.38 -8.32 -5.04
CA VAL A 53 9.27 -7.67 -5.75
C VAL A 53 9.29 -6.15 -5.53
N TYR A 54 9.57 -5.69 -4.31
CA TYR A 54 9.76 -4.29 -4.01
C TYR A 54 10.92 -3.67 -4.81
N GLU A 55 12.07 -4.35 -4.88
CA GLU A 55 13.21 -3.93 -5.69
C GLU A 55 12.89 -3.92 -7.19
N GLU A 56 12.09 -4.88 -7.65
CA GLU A 56 11.60 -4.90 -9.03
C GLU A 56 10.69 -3.70 -9.32
N ALA A 57 9.83 -3.31 -8.38
CA ALA A 57 9.04 -2.08 -8.53
C ALA A 57 9.93 -0.84 -8.66
N LEU A 58 11.05 -0.76 -7.91
CA LEU A 58 12.03 0.32 -8.07
C LEU A 58 12.71 0.28 -9.45
N ARG A 59 13.09 -0.91 -9.94
CA ARG A 59 13.67 -1.07 -11.28
C ARG A 59 12.70 -0.67 -12.39
N ARG A 60 11.42 -1.02 -12.26
CA ARG A 60 10.35 -0.66 -13.21
C ARG A 60 10.08 0.85 -13.28
N TRP A 61 10.40 1.59 -12.22
CA TRP A 61 10.37 3.05 -12.30
C TRP A 61 11.37 3.61 -13.32
N GLY A 62 12.54 2.98 -13.45
CA GLY A 62 13.53 3.25 -14.51
C GLY A 62 14.39 4.51 -14.33
N GLU A 63 14.10 5.37 -13.35
CA GLU A 63 14.98 6.48 -12.95
C GLU A 63 15.85 6.10 -11.74
N GLY A 64 16.77 6.99 -11.33
CA GLY A 64 17.71 6.72 -10.23
C GLY A 64 17.02 6.29 -8.93
N GLU A 65 17.71 5.43 -8.16
CA GLU A 65 17.16 4.74 -6.99
C GLU A 65 16.43 5.67 -6.01
N ARG A 66 17.01 6.85 -5.72
CA ARG A 66 16.40 7.82 -4.80
C ARG A 66 15.05 8.32 -5.31
N TYR A 67 14.92 8.63 -6.61
CA TYR A 67 13.67 9.07 -7.20
C TYR A 67 12.63 7.94 -7.24
N ALA A 68 13.07 6.71 -7.55
CA ALA A 68 12.21 5.54 -7.49
C ALA A 68 11.61 5.36 -6.09
N LYS A 69 12.42 5.49 -5.04
CA LYS A 69 11.95 5.40 -3.64
C LYS A 69 10.97 6.51 -3.29
N MET A 70 11.21 7.75 -3.72
CA MET A 70 10.25 8.86 -3.49
C MET A 70 8.86 8.55 -4.08
N VAL A 71 8.81 7.99 -5.28
CA VAL A 71 7.55 7.63 -5.94
C VAL A 71 6.92 6.39 -5.29
N VAL A 72 7.70 5.34 -5.03
CA VAL A 72 7.16 4.11 -4.46
C VAL A 72 6.63 4.34 -3.04
N HIS A 73 7.37 5.08 -2.22
CA HIS A 73 7.01 5.36 -0.82
C HIS A 73 5.90 6.40 -0.70
N GLY A 74 5.91 7.43 -1.56
CA GLY A 74 4.96 8.54 -1.47
C GLY A 74 3.67 8.34 -2.26
N GLN A 75 3.68 7.52 -3.31
CA GLN A 75 2.56 7.41 -4.26
C GLN A 75 2.10 5.97 -4.46
N VAL A 76 2.98 5.04 -4.80
CA VAL A 76 2.60 3.67 -5.15
C VAL A 76 2.03 2.93 -3.94
N ILE A 77 2.84 2.78 -2.87
CA ILE A 77 2.42 2.03 -1.67
C ILE A 77 1.21 2.70 -1.02
N PRO A 78 1.21 4.02 -0.73
CA PRO A 78 0.01 4.68 -0.22
C PRO A 78 -1.18 4.59 -1.17
N GLY A 79 -0.95 4.59 -2.49
CA GLY A 79 -2.00 4.44 -3.49
C GLY A 79 -2.66 3.07 -3.47
N ILE A 80 -1.89 2.01 -3.19
CA ILE A 80 -2.42 0.65 -3.00
C ILE A 80 -3.19 0.60 -1.68
N LEU A 81 -2.60 1.08 -0.58
CA LEU A 81 -3.23 1.05 0.74
C LEU A 81 -4.55 1.83 0.78
N ARG A 82 -4.65 3.00 0.11
CA ARG A 82 -5.91 3.75 0.00
C ARG A 82 -7.04 3.02 -0.73
N ARG A 83 -6.70 2.06 -1.58
CA ARG A 83 -7.67 1.28 -2.36
C ARG A 83 -7.97 -0.08 -1.72
N SER A 84 -7.29 -0.43 -0.63
CA SER A 84 -7.47 -1.71 0.06
C SER A 84 -8.56 -1.58 1.12
N ASP A 85 -9.47 -2.55 1.16
CA ASP A 85 -10.48 -2.68 2.21
C ASP A 85 -9.92 -3.30 3.51
N LEU A 86 -8.61 -3.58 3.56
CA LEU A 86 -7.94 -4.18 4.71
C LEU A 86 -7.43 -3.14 5.71
N VAL A 87 -7.31 -1.88 5.30
CA VAL A 87 -6.72 -0.81 6.11
C VAL A 87 -7.43 0.53 5.92
N GLU A 88 -7.38 1.36 6.96
CA GLU A 88 -7.88 2.71 6.96
C GLU A 88 -6.75 3.72 7.10
N TRP A 89 -6.83 4.82 6.34
CA TRP A 89 -5.93 5.94 6.51
C TRP A 89 -6.29 6.75 7.76
N ARG A 90 -5.34 6.94 8.68
CA ARG A 90 -5.54 7.66 9.95
C ARG A 90 -4.96 9.06 9.97
N GLY A 91 -4.13 9.41 8.99
CA GLY A 91 -3.46 10.70 8.89
C GLY A 91 -1.98 10.59 8.55
N PHE A 92 -1.24 11.67 8.79
CA PHE A 92 0.21 11.67 8.71
C PHE A 92 0.81 11.16 10.02
N ALA A 93 1.87 10.34 9.93
CA ALA A 93 2.60 9.86 11.09
C ALA A 93 3.65 10.90 11.50
N HIS A 94 3.23 11.92 12.25
CA HIS A 94 4.10 13.00 12.71
C HIS A 94 5.22 12.45 13.61
N GLY A 95 6.46 12.90 13.38
CA GLY A 95 7.63 12.47 14.16
C GLY A 95 8.26 11.16 13.71
N VAL A 96 7.68 10.49 12.69
CA VAL A 96 8.28 9.32 12.05
C VAL A 96 9.14 9.80 10.88
N GLU A 97 10.37 9.32 10.81
CA GLU A 97 11.30 9.67 9.74
C GLU A 97 11.16 8.73 8.54
N ASP A 98 11.09 9.34 7.35
CA ASP A 98 11.25 8.65 6.07
C ASP A 98 12.05 9.58 5.14
N PRO A 99 13.22 9.15 4.64
CA PRO A 99 14.06 9.99 3.78
C PRO A 99 13.45 10.31 2.40
N PHE A 100 12.37 9.63 2.02
CA PHE A 100 11.84 9.61 0.66
C PHE A 100 10.43 10.21 0.56
N ALA A 101 9.61 10.13 1.61
CA ALA A 101 8.23 10.60 1.58
C ALA A 101 7.75 11.10 2.95
N VAL A 102 6.55 11.69 2.99
CA VAL A 102 5.86 12.00 4.26
C VAL A 102 5.14 10.73 4.73
N PRO A 103 5.50 10.14 5.89
CA PRO A 103 4.86 8.93 6.40
C PRO A 103 3.36 9.11 6.67
N ALA A 104 2.58 8.10 6.33
CA ALA A 104 1.18 7.98 6.72
C ALA A 104 1.03 6.94 7.84
N LEU A 105 0.01 7.14 8.68
CA LEU A 105 -0.45 6.18 9.67
C LEU A 105 -1.65 5.42 9.12
N TRP A 106 -1.64 4.10 9.29
CA TRP A 106 -2.66 3.17 8.82
C TRP A 106 -3.16 2.33 9.98
N ARG A 107 -4.44 1.96 9.93
CA ARG A 107 -5.08 1.07 10.88
C ARG A 107 -5.62 -0.16 10.16
N MET A 108 -5.42 -1.34 10.72
CA MET A 108 -6.02 -2.58 10.23
C MET A 108 -7.54 -2.55 10.44
N VAL A 109 -8.30 -2.84 9.38
CA VAL A 109 -9.74 -3.07 9.48
C VAL A 109 -9.95 -4.45 10.09
N PRO A 110 -10.67 -4.58 11.21
CA PRO A 110 -10.91 -5.88 11.84
C PRO A 110 -11.81 -6.75 10.94
N PRO A 111 -11.64 -8.10 10.96
CA PRO A 111 -12.39 -9.00 10.06
C PRO A 111 -13.91 -8.84 10.10
N ARG A 112 -14.46 -8.41 11.25
CA ARG A 112 -15.90 -8.18 11.43
C ARG A 112 -16.42 -6.98 10.64
N GLU A 113 -15.60 -5.95 10.47
CA GLU A 113 -15.95 -4.72 9.74
C GLU A 113 -15.76 -4.89 8.23
N ARG A 114 -14.85 -5.78 7.81
CA ARG A 114 -14.67 -6.16 6.39
C ARG A 114 -15.92 -6.80 5.78
N HIS A 115 -16.66 -7.59 6.56
CA HIS A 115 -17.89 -8.24 6.12
C HIS A 115 -19.11 -7.30 6.08
N ALA A 116 -19.15 -6.27 6.93
CA ALA A 116 -20.27 -5.32 6.98
C ALA A 116 -20.35 -4.41 5.73
N ALA A 117 -19.21 -4.13 5.10
CA ALA A 117 -19.14 -3.38 3.84
C ALA A 117 -19.72 -4.17 2.64
N LEU A 118 -19.83 -5.49 2.77
CA LEU A 118 -20.32 -6.41 1.74
C LEU A 118 -21.76 -6.89 2.03
N GLY A 119 -22.61 -6.03 2.61
CA GLY A 119 -24.07 -6.21 2.60
C GLY A 119 -24.59 -7.60 2.97
N ASP A 120 -24.38 -8.02 4.20
CA ASP A 120 -25.24 -9.04 4.82
C ASP A 120 -25.74 -8.46 6.14
N ASP A 121 -26.93 -7.86 6.10
CA ASP A 121 -27.70 -7.50 7.28
C ASP A 121 -28.65 -8.67 7.60
N PRO A 122 -28.29 -9.61 8.49
CA PRO A 122 -29.21 -10.65 8.94
C PRO A 122 -30.22 -10.10 9.99
N GLY A 123 -30.45 -8.79 10.04
CA GLY A 123 -31.03 -8.10 11.18
C GLY A 123 -32.29 -7.27 10.90
N ALA A 124 -32.80 -7.21 9.66
CA ALA A 124 -34.03 -6.47 9.40
C ALA A 124 -35.23 -7.13 10.15
N PRO A 125 -35.88 -6.44 11.09
CA PRO A 125 -37.02 -7.01 11.80
C PRO A 125 -38.19 -7.21 10.84
N ASN A 126 -38.70 -8.44 10.79
CA ASN A 126 -39.91 -8.80 10.06
C ASN A 126 -41.12 -8.10 10.72
N PHE A 127 -41.66 -7.08 10.07
CA PHE A 127 -42.94 -6.51 10.46
C PHE A 127 -44.04 -7.42 9.93
N GLY A 128 -44.61 -8.22 10.83
CA GLY A 128 -45.84 -8.99 10.61
C GLY A 128 -47.09 -8.13 10.61
#